data_AF-A0A812TCD8-F1
#
_entry.id   AF-A0A812TCD8-F1
#
_cell.length_a   1.000
_cell.length_b   1.000
_cell.length_c   1.000
_cell.angle_alpha   90.00
_cell.angle_beta   90.00
_cell.angle_gamma   90.00
#
_symmetry.space_group_name_H-M   'P 1'
#
loop_
_entity.id
_entity.type
_entity.pdbx_description
1 polymer ?
#
loop_
_entity_poly.entity_id
_entity_poly.type
_entity_poly.pdbx_seq_one_letter_code
_entity_poly.pdbx_strand_id
1 'polypeptide(L)'
;MADPNPKRLPSRKPSGEWKPGVLEDGLGVTVFDKAFDDHFQINSDLIEQALQGGFHECCASFPEKKQQPEAWGMRVDFLWKLWLYVKEDLAGYSAAHKVDKDGEHYCIVSPCLWSHGERTCASAASGAPSSRHLRQMHGDMHLVVQRYVMPWTRGFDAGLALVLNAGSIAWSRKCADLFCMATTFVSHSWSEAFEDFAQTLFRLLDAQAVVWICSFALWQHGDVSASLSSLDRCPFAVSMRAAHRVLVLTDNSAETLERCWVVFEAALAHELRKDYNICLPDDGDAECWNIVGRKLERVDVEACKATNEKDKQEILAYIRRQTGGISELNRS
;
A
#
# COMPACT_ATOMS: atom_id res chain seq x y z
N MET A 1 -31.98 30.65 -24.59
CA MET A 1 -32.92 29.65 -24.01
C MET A 1 -32.78 28.36 -24.79
N ALA A 2 -31.91 27.48 -24.31
CA ALA A 2 -31.80 26.09 -24.75
C ALA A 2 -31.16 25.33 -23.59
N ASP A 3 -31.91 24.39 -23.05
CA ASP A 3 -31.63 23.58 -21.88
C ASP A 3 -30.92 22.29 -22.32
N PRO A 4 -29.68 21.98 -21.86
CA PRO A 4 -29.06 20.70 -22.12
C PRO A 4 -29.30 19.75 -20.94
N ASN A 5 -30.35 18.96 -21.11
CA ASN A 5 -30.68 17.75 -20.34
C ASN A 5 -29.45 16.82 -20.21
N PRO A 6 -28.92 16.55 -19.00
CA PRO A 6 -27.79 15.64 -18.82
C PRO A 6 -28.27 14.18 -18.92
N LYS A 7 -27.63 13.43 -19.83
CA LYS A 7 -27.83 11.99 -20.02
C LYS A 7 -27.63 11.25 -18.69
N ARG A 8 -28.70 10.62 -18.17
CA ARG A 8 -28.63 9.65 -17.08
C ARG A 8 -27.75 8.48 -17.49
N LEU A 9 -26.69 8.24 -16.72
CA LEU A 9 -25.89 7.01 -16.80
C LEU A 9 -26.77 5.81 -16.38
N PRO A 10 -26.57 4.63 -16.99
CA PRO A 10 -27.36 3.43 -16.67
C PRO A 10 -27.12 3.01 -15.21
N SER A 11 -28.21 2.81 -14.47
CA SER A 11 -28.19 2.23 -13.14
C SER A 11 -27.58 0.82 -13.21
N ARG A 12 -26.41 0.63 -12.56
CA ARG A 12 -25.86 -0.71 -12.31
C ARG A 12 -26.90 -1.51 -11.51
N LYS A 13 -27.27 -2.69 -12.01
CA LYS A 13 -28.04 -3.67 -11.23
C LYS A 13 -27.21 -4.05 -9.99
N PRO A 14 -27.83 -4.23 -8.81
CA PRO A 14 -27.11 -4.72 -7.64
C PRO A 14 -26.54 -6.10 -7.98
N SER A 15 -25.22 -6.21 -7.88
CA SER A 15 -24.50 -7.49 -7.90
C SER A 15 -25.06 -8.39 -6.81
N GLY A 16 -25.11 -9.70 -7.07
CA GLY A 16 -25.64 -10.68 -6.13
C GLY A 16 -24.99 -10.58 -4.75
N GLU A 17 -25.75 -11.03 -3.73
CA GLU A 17 -25.33 -11.15 -2.33
C GLU A 17 -23.87 -11.62 -2.24
N TRP A 18 -22.97 -10.71 -1.86
CA TRP A 18 -21.63 -11.06 -1.45
C TRP A 18 -21.74 -11.80 -0.13
N LYS A 19 -21.41 -13.09 -0.12
CA LYS A 19 -21.15 -13.83 1.11
C LYS A 19 -19.65 -13.77 1.36
N PRO A 20 -19.19 -13.40 2.58
CA PRO A 20 -17.79 -13.53 2.96
C PRO A 20 -17.32 -14.95 2.62
N GLY A 21 -16.47 -15.06 1.59
CA GLY A 21 -16.05 -16.35 1.09
C GLY A 21 -15.06 -16.98 2.06
N VAL A 22 -15.46 -18.08 2.69
CA VAL A 22 -14.49 -19.06 3.20
C VAL A 22 -13.68 -19.49 1.98
N LEU A 23 -12.38 -19.24 1.98
CA LEU A 23 -11.45 -19.84 1.04
C LEU A 23 -11.40 -21.34 1.35
N GLU A 24 -12.39 -22.09 0.86
CA GLU A 24 -12.49 -23.52 1.08
C GLU A 24 -11.28 -24.21 0.40
N ASP A 25 -10.49 -24.92 1.21
CA ASP A 25 -9.47 -25.91 0.85
C ASP A 25 -7.97 -25.51 0.74
N GLY A 26 -7.54 -24.35 1.24
CA GLY A 26 -6.11 -24.00 1.32
C GLY A 26 -5.64 -23.52 2.70
N LEU A 27 -4.35 -23.73 3.03
CA LEU A 27 -3.66 -22.92 4.03
C LEU A 27 -3.75 -21.45 3.56
N GLY A 28 -4.48 -20.67 4.35
CA GLY A 28 -4.71 -19.27 4.10
C GLY A 28 -5.15 -18.61 5.39
N VAL A 29 -4.75 -17.36 5.54
CA VAL A 29 -5.21 -16.52 6.64
C VAL A 29 -6.70 -16.22 6.42
N THR A 30 -7.55 -16.71 7.31
CA THR A 30 -8.98 -16.36 7.30
C THR A 30 -9.15 -14.90 7.66
N VAL A 31 -10.18 -14.26 7.11
CA VAL A 31 -10.46 -12.84 7.38
C VAL A 31 -11.92 -12.59 7.63
N PHE A 32 -12.17 -11.53 8.40
CA PHE A 32 -13.53 -11.12 8.78
C PHE A 32 -14.31 -12.26 9.45
N ASP A 33 -13.59 -13.15 10.13
CA ASP A 33 -14.14 -14.08 11.10
C ASP A 33 -13.95 -13.51 12.51
N LYS A 34 -14.44 -14.23 13.52
CA LYS A 34 -14.33 -13.78 14.91
C LYS A 34 -12.87 -13.59 15.35
N ALA A 35 -11.94 -14.44 14.91
CA ALA A 35 -10.54 -14.36 15.33
C ALA A 35 -9.85 -13.12 14.73
N PHE A 36 -10.15 -12.82 13.47
CA PHE A 36 -9.74 -11.58 12.81
C PHE A 36 -10.29 -10.36 13.55
N ASP A 37 -11.60 -10.37 13.83
CA ASP A 37 -12.30 -9.27 14.50
C ASP A 37 -11.75 -9.01 15.91
N ASP A 38 -11.50 -10.07 16.69
CA ASP A 38 -10.89 -9.96 18.02
C ASP A 38 -9.45 -9.40 17.93
N HIS A 39 -8.64 -9.87 16.97
CA HIS A 39 -7.25 -9.44 16.78
C HIS A 39 -7.16 -7.96 16.40
N PHE A 40 -7.93 -7.54 15.42
CA PHE A 40 -7.96 -6.15 14.95
C PHE A 40 -8.85 -5.24 15.79
N GLN A 41 -9.69 -5.78 16.69
CA GLN A 41 -10.73 -5.04 17.42
C GLN A 41 -11.64 -4.28 16.47
N ILE A 42 -12.22 -5.03 15.53
CA ILE A 42 -13.15 -4.53 14.53
C ILE A 42 -14.44 -5.34 14.55
N ASN A 43 -15.50 -4.80 13.97
CA ASN A 43 -16.73 -5.53 13.68
C ASN A 43 -16.87 -5.65 12.17
N SER A 44 -16.54 -6.80 11.62
CA SER A 44 -16.50 -7.02 10.18
C SER A 44 -17.88 -7.05 9.52
N ASP A 45 -18.90 -7.56 10.21
CA ASP A 45 -20.30 -7.60 9.75
C ASP A 45 -20.87 -6.21 9.44
N LEU A 46 -20.26 -5.16 10.01
CA LEU A 46 -20.72 -3.79 9.90
C LEU A 46 -19.84 -2.90 9.02
N ILE A 47 -18.74 -3.42 8.46
CA ILE A 47 -17.82 -2.63 7.64
C ILE A 47 -18.54 -1.97 6.47
N GLU A 48 -19.33 -2.73 5.70
CA GLU A 48 -20.01 -2.20 4.51
C GLU A 48 -20.99 -1.08 4.90
N GLN A 49 -21.80 -1.30 5.95
CA GLN A 49 -22.74 -0.29 6.44
C GLN A 49 -21.99 0.95 6.94
N ALA A 50 -20.89 0.79 7.67
CA ALA A 50 -20.09 1.90 8.17
C ALA A 50 -19.45 2.70 7.03
N LEU A 51 -18.90 2.05 6.00
CA LEU A 51 -18.35 2.71 4.81
C LEU A 51 -19.38 3.52 4.02
N GLN A 52 -20.65 3.10 4.06
CA GLN A 52 -21.78 3.82 3.47
C GLN A 52 -22.33 4.95 4.37
N GLY A 53 -21.72 5.17 5.55
CA GLY A 53 -22.18 6.15 6.53
C GLY A 53 -23.38 5.69 7.37
N GLY A 54 -23.75 4.41 7.29
CA GLY A 54 -24.77 3.77 8.10
C GLY A 54 -24.25 3.29 9.46
N PHE A 55 -25.11 2.56 10.18
CA PHE A 55 -24.88 1.98 11.51
C PHE A 55 -24.86 2.96 12.71
N HIS A 56 -24.05 4.02 12.69
CA HIS A 56 -23.90 4.94 13.83
C HIS A 56 -23.50 6.35 13.38
N GLU A 57 -23.81 7.38 14.18
CA GLU A 57 -23.46 8.79 13.89
C GLU A 57 -21.96 8.98 13.62
N CYS A 58 -21.11 8.23 14.32
CA CYS A 58 -19.66 8.25 14.14
C CYS A 58 -19.19 7.77 12.76
N CYS A 59 -20.02 7.05 12.00
CA CYS A 59 -19.71 6.59 10.65
C CYS A 59 -20.17 7.57 9.57
N ALA A 60 -21.01 8.56 9.90
CA ALA A 60 -21.71 9.40 8.92
C ALA A 60 -20.77 10.12 7.92
N SER A 61 -19.52 10.37 8.31
CA SER A 61 -18.51 11.04 7.45
C SER A 61 -17.76 10.10 6.50
N PHE A 62 -17.89 8.77 6.60
CA PHE A 62 -17.14 7.84 5.73
C PHE A 62 -17.34 8.05 4.23
N PRO A 63 -18.57 8.29 3.72
CA PRO A 63 -18.77 8.56 2.30
C PRO A 63 -17.95 9.75 1.81
N GLU A 64 -17.79 10.78 2.64
CA GLU A 64 -16.95 11.94 2.36
C GLU A 64 -15.46 11.59 2.46
N LYS A 65 -15.06 10.87 3.51
CA LYS A 65 -13.67 10.44 3.74
C LYS A 65 -13.13 9.57 2.59
N LYS A 66 -13.97 8.76 1.95
CA LYS A 66 -13.62 8.00 0.73
C LYS A 66 -13.21 8.90 -0.45
N GLN A 67 -13.53 10.19 -0.41
CA GLN A 67 -13.14 11.17 -1.43
C GLN A 67 -11.97 12.07 -0.96
N GLN A 68 -11.46 11.88 0.26
CA GLN A 68 -10.39 12.67 0.87
C GLN A 68 -9.13 11.80 1.04
N PRO A 69 -8.18 11.81 0.09
CA PRO A 69 -6.95 11.03 0.16
C PRO A 69 -6.19 11.12 1.49
N GLU A 70 -6.16 12.30 2.08
CA GLU A 70 -5.54 12.59 3.37
C GLU A 70 -6.20 11.84 4.55
N ALA A 71 -7.42 11.36 4.36
CA ALA A 71 -8.17 10.56 5.30
C ALA A 71 -8.04 9.04 5.07
N TRP A 72 -7.19 8.61 4.14
CA TRP A 72 -6.97 7.18 3.88
C TRP A 72 -5.82 6.61 4.72
N GLY A 73 -5.58 7.22 5.89
CA GLY A 73 -4.54 6.82 6.80
C GLY A 73 -4.88 5.54 7.56
N MET A 74 -3.83 4.80 7.91
CA MET A 74 -3.89 3.61 8.75
C MET A 74 -3.11 3.88 10.03
N ARG A 75 -3.61 3.43 11.17
CA ARG A 75 -2.85 3.49 12.41
C ARG A 75 -1.68 2.52 12.41
N VAL A 76 -0.59 2.91 13.07
CA VAL A 76 0.61 2.06 13.22
C VAL A 76 0.29 0.77 13.96
N ASP A 77 -0.62 0.78 14.94
CA ASP A 77 -1.08 -0.44 15.62
C ASP A 77 -1.73 -1.45 14.67
N PHE A 78 -2.52 -0.99 13.70
CA PHE A 78 -3.15 -1.83 12.69
C PHE A 78 -2.13 -2.44 11.73
N LEU A 79 -1.14 -1.65 11.31
CA LEU A 79 -0.05 -2.17 10.49
C LEU A 79 0.76 -3.25 11.24
N TRP A 80 1.08 -3.01 12.51
CA TRP A 80 1.82 -3.99 13.31
C TRP A 80 0.99 -5.26 13.57
N LYS A 81 -0.30 -5.11 13.86
CA LYS A 81 -1.23 -6.25 13.97
C LYS A 81 -1.33 -7.02 12.66
N LEU A 82 -1.35 -6.34 11.51
CA LEU A 82 -1.34 -6.98 10.20
C LEU A 82 -0.09 -7.84 10.02
N TRP A 83 1.10 -7.30 10.30
CA TRP A 83 2.33 -8.07 10.26
C TRP A 83 2.26 -9.32 11.16
N LEU A 84 1.91 -9.14 12.44
CA LEU A 84 1.80 -10.26 13.38
C LEU A 84 0.81 -11.33 12.92
N TYR A 85 -0.27 -10.93 12.26
CA TYR A 85 -1.31 -11.83 11.80
C TYR A 85 -0.89 -12.65 10.57
N VAL A 86 -0.10 -12.05 9.66
CA VAL A 86 0.26 -12.68 8.38
C VAL A 86 1.66 -13.27 8.33
N LYS A 87 2.55 -12.97 9.29
CA LYS A 87 3.98 -13.32 9.21
C LYS A 87 4.27 -14.81 8.99
N GLU A 88 3.54 -15.71 9.66
CA GLU A 88 3.77 -17.15 9.55
C GLU A 88 3.33 -17.67 8.18
N ASP A 89 2.17 -17.23 7.71
CA ASP A 89 1.68 -17.58 6.37
C ASP A 89 2.55 -16.97 5.27
N LEU A 90 2.99 -15.72 5.44
CA LEU A 90 3.88 -15.04 4.50
C LEU A 90 5.24 -15.76 4.41
N ALA A 91 5.85 -16.11 5.54
CA ALA A 91 7.11 -16.86 5.57
C ALA A 91 6.95 -18.25 4.94
N GLY A 92 5.88 -18.98 5.28
CA GLY A 92 5.59 -20.30 4.70
C GLY A 92 5.38 -20.23 3.19
N TYR A 93 4.58 -19.25 2.72
CA TYR A 93 4.35 -19.01 1.31
C TYR A 93 5.65 -18.65 0.59
N SER A 94 6.40 -17.67 1.09
CA SER A 94 7.68 -17.26 0.49
C SER A 94 8.67 -18.43 0.41
N ALA A 95 8.73 -19.31 1.41
CA ALA A 95 9.60 -20.49 1.40
C ALA A 95 9.18 -21.55 0.36
N ALA A 96 7.88 -21.73 0.16
CA ALA A 96 7.30 -22.71 -0.75
C ALA A 96 7.28 -22.28 -2.23
N HIS A 97 7.74 -21.06 -2.52
CA HIS A 97 7.60 -20.46 -3.83
C HIS A 97 8.86 -19.73 -4.32
N LYS A 98 8.94 -19.56 -5.64
CA LYS A 98 9.99 -18.81 -6.32
C LYS A 98 9.38 -17.85 -7.33
N VAL A 99 10.17 -16.85 -7.70
CA VAL A 99 9.85 -15.89 -8.77
C VAL A 99 10.90 -15.94 -9.86
N ASP A 100 10.50 -15.78 -11.11
CA ASP A 100 11.46 -15.61 -12.21
C ASP A 100 11.90 -14.13 -12.35
N LYS A 101 12.52 -13.82 -13.49
CA LYS A 101 12.98 -12.46 -13.81
C LYS A 101 11.82 -11.51 -14.14
N ASP A 102 10.70 -12.06 -14.61
CA ASP A 102 9.52 -11.32 -15.04
C ASP A 102 8.51 -11.17 -13.88
N GLY A 103 8.81 -11.80 -12.72
CA GLY A 103 7.99 -11.77 -11.52
C GLY A 103 6.91 -12.85 -11.52
N GLU A 104 6.96 -13.80 -12.45
CA GLU A 104 6.01 -14.91 -12.48
C GLU A 104 6.29 -15.90 -11.36
N HIS A 105 5.20 -16.49 -10.88
CA HIS A 105 5.15 -17.21 -9.62
C HIS A 105 5.19 -18.73 -9.81
N TYR A 106 6.13 -19.40 -9.13
CA TYR A 106 6.35 -20.84 -9.26
C TYR A 106 6.31 -21.53 -7.90
N CYS A 107 5.40 -22.47 -7.74
CA CYS A 107 5.33 -23.33 -6.57
C CYS A 107 6.35 -24.46 -6.69
N ILE A 108 7.18 -24.64 -5.65
CA ILE A 108 8.19 -25.70 -5.60
C ILE A 108 7.75 -26.89 -4.74
N VAL A 109 6.58 -26.82 -4.10
CA VAL A 109 5.96 -27.90 -3.33
C VAL A 109 4.75 -28.50 -4.08
N SER A 110 4.51 -29.80 -3.91
CA SER A 110 3.38 -30.51 -4.54
C SER A 110 2.82 -31.57 -3.58
N PRO A 111 1.54 -31.52 -3.19
CA PRO A 111 0.57 -30.47 -3.55
C PRO A 111 0.93 -29.12 -2.91
N CYS A 112 0.61 -28.02 -3.59
CA CYS A 112 0.67 -26.71 -2.96
C CYS A 112 -0.48 -26.60 -1.96
N LEU A 113 -0.17 -26.17 -0.74
CA LEU A 113 -1.18 -25.96 0.29
C LEU A 113 -1.83 -24.58 0.21
N TRP A 114 -1.27 -23.66 -0.57
CA TRP A 114 -1.74 -22.28 -0.64
C TRP A 114 -2.61 -22.03 -1.86
N SER A 115 -3.66 -21.22 -1.68
CA SER A 115 -4.46 -20.73 -2.81
C SER A 115 -3.64 -19.77 -3.67
N HIS A 116 -3.69 -19.98 -4.99
CA HIS A 116 -3.03 -19.13 -5.99
C HIS A 116 -3.97 -18.12 -6.65
N GLY A 117 -5.22 -18.06 -6.19
CA GLY A 117 -6.26 -17.24 -6.81
C GLY A 117 -6.51 -17.63 -8.27
N GLU A 118 -6.75 -16.64 -9.12
CA GLU A 118 -7.00 -16.83 -10.56
C GLU A 118 -5.72 -17.10 -11.38
N ARG A 119 -4.54 -16.93 -10.78
CA ARG A 119 -3.28 -17.22 -11.46
C ARG A 119 -2.99 -18.71 -11.35
N THR A 120 -2.88 -19.37 -12.50
CA THR A 120 -2.38 -20.75 -12.54
C THR A 120 -0.92 -20.75 -12.10
N CYS A 121 -0.64 -21.29 -10.92
CA CYS A 121 0.74 -21.53 -10.54
C CYS A 121 1.27 -22.67 -11.42
N ALA A 122 2.23 -22.37 -12.28
CA ALA A 122 2.90 -23.41 -13.06
C ALA A 122 3.60 -24.33 -12.06
N SER A 123 3.11 -25.57 -11.95
CA SER A 123 3.79 -26.56 -11.12
C SER A 123 5.13 -26.88 -11.75
N ALA A 124 6.18 -27.05 -10.94
CA ALA A 124 7.50 -27.46 -11.43
C ALA A 124 7.45 -28.71 -12.34
N ALA A 125 6.41 -29.54 -12.20
CA ALA A 125 6.16 -30.75 -12.97
C ALA A 125 5.69 -30.51 -14.43
N SER A 126 5.23 -29.31 -14.80
CA SER A 126 4.56 -29.04 -16.09
C SER A 126 5.39 -28.30 -17.14
N GLY A 127 6.73 -28.36 -17.04
CA GLY A 127 7.63 -27.73 -18.01
C GLY A 127 8.22 -26.41 -17.54
N ALA A 128 8.51 -26.30 -16.23
CA ALA A 128 9.14 -25.12 -15.67
C ALA A 128 10.43 -24.75 -16.42
N PRO A 129 10.73 -23.45 -16.57
CA PRO A 129 12.03 -22.99 -17.04
C PRO A 129 13.13 -23.70 -16.25
N SER A 130 14.27 -24.01 -16.89
CA SER A 130 15.41 -24.61 -16.19
C SER A 130 15.64 -23.84 -14.88
N SER A 131 15.64 -24.54 -13.74
CA SER A 131 15.60 -23.97 -12.39
C SER A 131 16.66 -22.91 -12.07
N ARG A 132 17.66 -22.77 -12.94
CA ARG A 132 18.79 -21.83 -12.87
C ARG A 132 18.40 -20.34 -12.90
N HIS A 133 17.16 -19.98 -13.24
CA HIS A 133 16.72 -18.59 -13.32
C HIS A 133 15.67 -18.17 -12.28
N LEU A 134 15.29 -19.09 -11.39
CA LEU A 134 14.30 -18.81 -10.36
C LEU A 134 14.99 -18.27 -9.09
N ARG A 135 14.52 -17.13 -8.60
CA ARG A 135 14.93 -16.53 -7.32
C ARG A 135 13.98 -16.95 -6.21
N GLN A 136 14.48 -17.03 -4.99
CA GLN A 136 13.62 -17.25 -3.83
C GLN A 136 12.62 -16.10 -3.74
N MET A 137 11.35 -16.42 -3.50
CA MET A 137 10.36 -15.38 -3.20
C MET A 137 10.63 -14.81 -1.81
N HIS A 138 10.49 -13.49 -1.66
CA HIS A 138 10.61 -12.80 -0.38
C HIS A 138 9.27 -12.19 0.01
N GLY A 139 9.05 -12.00 1.32
CA GLY A 139 7.85 -11.38 1.87
C GLY A 139 7.87 -9.87 1.74
N ASP A 140 7.77 -9.35 0.51
CA ASP A 140 7.75 -7.93 0.23
C ASP A 140 6.33 -7.34 0.21
N MET A 141 6.21 -6.01 0.04
CA MET A 141 4.90 -5.36 -0.05
C MET A 141 4.10 -5.83 -1.27
N HIS A 142 4.75 -6.14 -2.41
CA HIS A 142 4.06 -6.70 -3.57
C HIS A 142 3.28 -7.96 -3.20
N LEU A 143 3.93 -8.89 -2.51
CA LEU A 143 3.30 -10.13 -2.06
C LEU A 143 2.21 -9.87 -1.02
N VAL A 144 2.44 -8.96 -0.06
CA VAL A 144 1.42 -8.59 0.93
C VAL A 144 0.17 -8.02 0.29
N VAL A 145 0.34 -7.14 -0.71
CA VAL A 145 -0.80 -6.54 -1.42
C VAL A 145 -1.57 -7.60 -2.20
N GLN A 146 -0.88 -8.44 -2.96
CA GLN A 146 -1.53 -9.47 -3.77
C GLN A 146 -2.22 -10.54 -2.94
N ARG A 147 -1.59 -10.97 -1.83
CA ARG A 147 -2.04 -12.10 -1.02
C ARG A 147 -3.07 -11.72 0.03
N TYR A 148 -3.00 -10.51 0.57
CA TYR A 148 -3.85 -10.09 1.69
C TYR A 148 -4.68 -8.85 1.34
N VAL A 149 -4.04 -7.73 1.00
CA VAL A 149 -4.75 -6.45 0.82
C VAL A 149 -5.84 -6.57 -0.26
N MET A 150 -5.51 -7.08 -1.44
CA MET A 150 -6.46 -7.22 -2.54
C MET A 150 -7.59 -8.20 -2.18
N PRO A 151 -7.34 -9.46 -1.75
CA PRO A 151 -8.43 -10.35 -1.35
C PRO A 151 -9.33 -9.78 -0.26
N TRP A 152 -8.77 -9.14 0.77
CA TRP A 152 -9.54 -8.65 1.92
C TRP A 152 -10.31 -7.36 1.62
N THR A 153 -9.89 -6.60 0.61
CA THR A 153 -10.63 -5.41 0.15
C THR A 153 -11.62 -5.75 -0.97
N ARG A 154 -11.69 -7.01 -1.41
CA ARG A 154 -12.60 -7.43 -2.48
C ARG A 154 -14.05 -7.26 -2.04
N GLY A 155 -14.84 -6.55 -2.85
CA GLY A 155 -16.22 -6.21 -2.52
C GLY A 155 -16.36 -4.85 -1.83
N PHE A 156 -15.26 -4.28 -1.33
CA PHE A 156 -15.21 -2.92 -0.84
C PHE A 156 -14.65 -1.99 -1.93
N ASP A 157 -15.21 -0.79 -2.04
CA ASP A 157 -14.76 0.28 -2.92
C ASP A 157 -13.83 1.26 -2.17
N ALA A 158 -12.89 0.68 -1.42
CA ALA A 158 -11.95 1.39 -0.55
C ALA A 158 -10.64 0.61 -0.37
N GLY A 159 -9.56 1.32 -0.01
CA GLY A 159 -8.31 0.69 0.43
C GLY A 159 -8.44 0.03 1.81
N LEU A 160 -7.49 -0.86 2.15
CA LEU A 160 -7.50 -1.60 3.41
C LEU A 160 -7.50 -0.69 4.64
N ALA A 161 -6.85 0.47 4.57
CA ALA A 161 -6.84 1.46 5.64
C ALA A 161 -8.27 1.87 6.05
N LEU A 162 -9.10 2.27 5.08
CA LEU A 162 -10.48 2.66 5.33
C LEU A 162 -11.36 1.48 5.75
N VAL A 163 -11.15 0.29 5.17
CA VAL A 163 -11.88 -0.94 5.54
C VAL A 163 -11.67 -1.26 7.02
N LEU A 164 -10.43 -1.27 7.50
CA LEU A 164 -10.13 -1.54 8.91
C LEU A 164 -10.61 -0.41 9.83
N ASN A 165 -10.49 0.85 9.41
CA ASN A 165 -10.99 1.99 10.18
C ASN A 165 -12.52 1.90 10.37
N ALA A 166 -13.26 1.57 9.31
CA ALA A 166 -14.72 1.40 9.37
C ALA A 166 -15.12 0.31 10.36
N GLY A 167 -14.46 -0.85 10.28
CA GLY A 167 -14.69 -1.94 11.23
C GLY A 167 -14.34 -1.56 12.68
N SER A 168 -13.25 -0.80 12.89
CA SER A 168 -12.82 -0.34 14.21
C SER A 168 -13.78 0.66 14.84
N ILE A 169 -14.37 1.54 14.03
CA ILE A 169 -15.37 2.51 14.48
C ILE A 169 -16.68 1.80 14.79
N ALA A 170 -17.09 0.83 13.96
CA ALA A 170 -18.25 0.00 14.25
C ALA A 170 -18.09 -0.77 15.58
N TRP A 171 -16.87 -1.22 15.88
CA TRP A 171 -16.54 -1.87 17.15
C TRP A 171 -16.52 -0.91 18.35
N SER A 172 -15.78 0.19 18.25
CA SER A 172 -15.47 1.07 19.39
C SER A 172 -16.41 2.26 19.57
N ARG A 173 -17.20 2.60 18.55
CA ARG A 173 -18.09 3.78 18.47
C ARG A 173 -17.36 5.12 18.66
N LYS A 174 -16.08 5.18 18.28
CA LYS A 174 -15.27 6.41 18.29
C LYS A 174 -15.40 7.14 16.93
N CYS A 175 -15.10 8.44 16.90
CA CYS A 175 -15.25 9.27 15.69
C CYS A 175 -14.20 8.95 14.61
N ALA A 176 -14.60 8.97 13.33
CA ALA A 176 -13.73 8.69 12.19
C ALA A 176 -12.51 9.61 12.06
N ASP A 177 -12.63 10.89 12.44
CA ASP A 177 -11.54 11.85 12.31
C ASP A 177 -10.30 11.47 13.14
N LEU A 178 -10.48 10.70 14.22
CA LEU A 178 -9.38 10.23 15.07
C LEU A 178 -8.58 9.08 14.44
N PHE A 179 -9.12 8.41 13.43
CA PHE A 179 -8.53 7.18 12.88
C PHE A 179 -8.07 7.31 11.44
N CYS A 180 -8.69 8.20 10.68
CA CYS A 180 -8.54 8.27 9.24
C CYS A 180 -7.50 9.31 8.80
N MET A 181 -7.37 10.43 9.53
CA MET A 181 -6.55 11.56 9.10
C MET A 181 -5.06 11.30 9.32
N ALA A 182 -4.33 11.12 8.22
CA ALA A 182 -2.90 10.88 8.28
C ALA A 182 -2.13 12.16 8.61
N THR A 183 -1.23 12.08 9.60
CA THR A 183 -0.32 13.18 9.96
C THR A 183 1.10 12.93 9.45
N THR A 184 1.40 11.70 9.03
CA THR A 184 2.70 11.30 8.49
C THR A 184 2.49 10.61 7.15
N PHE A 185 3.18 11.09 6.11
CA PHE A 185 3.23 10.43 4.81
C PHE A 185 4.41 9.46 4.78
N VAL A 186 4.19 8.22 4.33
CA VAL A 186 5.23 7.20 4.22
C VAL A 186 5.55 6.95 2.75
N SER A 187 6.76 7.33 2.36
CA SER A 187 7.38 6.99 1.07
C SER A 187 8.19 5.70 1.22
N HIS A 188 8.02 4.75 0.31
CA HIS A 188 8.68 3.45 0.41
C HIS A 188 8.76 2.70 -0.93
N SER A 189 9.55 1.64 -0.97
CA SER A 189 9.57 0.70 -2.09
C SER A 189 8.60 -0.44 -1.85
N TRP A 190 7.94 -0.92 -2.91
CA TRP A 190 7.14 -2.15 -2.80
C TRP A 190 7.99 -3.42 -2.78
N SER A 191 9.26 -3.32 -3.20
CA SER A 191 10.24 -4.41 -3.15
C SER A 191 10.85 -4.61 -1.76
N GLU A 192 10.61 -3.68 -0.82
CA GLU A 192 11.11 -3.75 0.55
C GLU A 192 10.47 -4.92 1.31
N ALA A 193 11.25 -5.58 2.16
CA ALA A 193 10.75 -6.61 3.06
C ALA A 193 9.67 -6.04 3.99
N PHE A 194 8.50 -6.68 4.04
CA PHE A 194 7.38 -6.15 4.81
C PHE A 194 7.61 -6.19 6.32
N GLU A 195 8.40 -7.15 6.80
CA GLU A 195 8.82 -7.24 8.21
C GLU A 195 9.57 -5.98 8.64
N ASP A 196 10.62 -5.64 7.89
CA ASP A 196 11.45 -4.46 8.09
C ASP A 196 10.61 -3.18 8.05
N PHE A 197 9.74 -3.05 7.06
CA PHE A 197 8.80 -1.94 6.92
C PHE A 197 7.92 -1.76 8.17
N ALA A 198 7.25 -2.84 8.60
CA ALA A 198 6.31 -2.80 9.72
C ALA A 198 7.02 -2.54 11.06
N GLN A 199 8.17 -3.19 11.28
CA GLN A 199 8.98 -3.02 12.48
C GLN A 199 9.55 -1.60 12.59
N THR A 200 10.00 -1.02 11.46
CA THR A 200 10.53 0.34 11.43
C THR A 200 9.48 1.35 11.87
N LEU A 201 8.27 1.29 11.30
CA LEU A 201 7.18 2.19 11.69
C LEU A 201 6.75 1.98 13.14
N PHE A 202 6.64 0.73 13.60
CA PHE A 202 6.27 0.43 14.99
C PHE A 202 7.31 0.95 16.00
N ARG A 203 8.60 0.95 15.64
CA ARG A 203 9.69 1.47 16.48
C ARG A 203 9.72 3.00 16.52
N LEU A 204 9.46 3.66 15.38
CA LEU A 204 9.64 5.11 15.24
C LEU A 204 8.43 5.92 15.67
N LEU A 205 7.24 5.34 15.64
CA LEU A 205 5.97 6.05 15.80
C LEU A 205 5.17 5.54 16.99
N ASP A 206 4.36 6.43 17.55
CA ASP A 206 3.33 6.03 18.50
C ASP A 206 2.33 5.06 17.83
N ALA A 207 1.88 4.04 18.56
CA ALA A 207 0.97 3.04 18.03
C ALA A 207 -0.36 3.63 17.51
N GLN A 208 -0.80 4.78 18.05
CA GLN A 208 -2.00 5.49 17.61
C GLN A 208 -1.73 6.50 16.50
N ALA A 209 -0.47 6.73 16.10
CA ALA A 209 -0.17 7.59 14.97
C ALA A 209 -0.82 7.05 13.69
N VAL A 210 -1.42 7.95 12.91
CA VAL A 210 -2.07 7.62 11.64
C VAL A 210 -1.10 7.99 10.51
N VAL A 211 -0.73 6.98 9.71
CA VAL A 211 0.20 7.09 8.59
C VAL A 211 -0.51 6.87 7.27
N TRP A 212 -0.12 7.60 6.24
CA TRP A 212 -0.57 7.35 4.87
C TRP A 212 0.47 6.48 4.15
N ILE A 213 0.04 5.32 3.67
CA ILE A 213 0.90 4.34 2.97
C ILE A 213 0.16 3.92 1.70
N CYS A 214 0.77 4.11 0.53
CA CYS A 214 0.08 3.95 -0.75
C CYS A 214 -0.50 2.53 -0.97
N SER A 215 0.19 1.49 -0.51
CA SER A 215 -0.26 0.09 -0.63
C SER A 215 -1.57 -0.20 0.12
N PHE A 216 -1.82 0.51 1.22
CA PHE A 216 -3.00 0.31 2.06
C PHE A 216 -4.08 1.38 1.89
N ALA A 217 -3.68 2.60 1.52
CA ALA A 217 -4.56 3.74 1.32
C ALA A 217 -5.36 3.63 0.02
N LEU A 218 -4.71 3.22 -1.07
CA LEU A 218 -5.33 3.15 -2.39
C LEU A 218 -6.27 1.95 -2.52
N TRP A 219 -7.37 2.14 -3.27
CA TRP A 219 -8.24 1.05 -3.66
C TRP A 219 -7.60 0.23 -4.78
N GLN A 220 -6.99 -0.90 -4.41
CA GLN A 220 -6.18 -1.75 -5.30
C GLN A 220 -6.97 -2.46 -6.41
N HIS A 221 -8.31 -2.46 -6.35
CA HIS A 221 -9.17 -3.00 -7.42
C HIS A 221 -9.62 -1.93 -8.42
N GLY A 222 -9.36 -0.65 -8.14
CA GLY A 222 -9.74 0.47 -8.98
C GLY A 222 -8.73 0.75 -10.10
N ASP A 223 -9.07 1.71 -10.96
CA ASP A 223 -8.12 2.27 -11.91
C ASP A 223 -7.16 3.24 -11.20
N VAL A 224 -6.12 2.66 -10.60
CA VAL A 224 -5.05 3.42 -9.94
C VAL A 224 -4.39 4.38 -10.93
N SER A 225 -4.26 4.00 -12.20
CA SER A 225 -3.62 4.83 -13.23
C SER A 225 -4.42 6.10 -13.53
N ALA A 226 -5.76 6.01 -13.58
CA ALA A 226 -6.62 7.19 -13.75
C ALA A 226 -6.48 8.17 -12.56
N SER A 227 -6.32 7.63 -11.36
CA SER A 227 -6.11 8.42 -10.12
C SER A 227 -4.77 9.17 -10.13
N LEU A 228 -3.83 8.78 -10.99
CA LEU A 228 -2.50 9.35 -11.13
C LEU A 228 -2.37 10.34 -12.30
N SER A 229 -3.43 10.54 -13.09
CA SER A 229 -3.43 11.38 -14.31
C SER A 229 -3.11 12.87 -14.09
N SER A 230 -3.13 13.35 -12.85
CA SER A 230 -2.70 14.69 -12.48
C SER A 230 -1.85 14.61 -11.22
N LEU A 231 -0.53 14.73 -11.36
CA LEU A 231 0.41 14.65 -10.23
C LEU A 231 0.09 15.65 -9.10
N ASP A 232 -0.40 16.84 -9.44
CA ASP A 232 -0.78 17.85 -8.44
C ASP A 232 -2.01 17.47 -7.62
N ARG A 233 -2.91 16.65 -8.18
CA ARG A 233 -4.21 16.32 -7.58
C ARG A 233 -4.35 14.84 -7.25
N CYS A 234 -3.34 14.05 -7.55
CA CYS A 234 -3.37 12.62 -7.25
C CYS A 234 -3.40 12.42 -5.73
N PRO A 235 -3.87 11.25 -5.27
CA PRO A 235 -3.97 10.94 -3.85
C PRO A 235 -2.66 11.17 -3.07
N PHE A 236 -1.51 10.93 -3.71
CA PHE A 236 -0.19 11.15 -3.14
C PHE A 236 0.04 12.62 -2.79
N ALA A 237 -0.17 13.53 -3.76
CA ALA A 237 0.08 14.95 -3.54
C ALA A 237 -0.92 15.59 -2.58
N VAL A 238 -2.19 15.16 -2.60
CA VAL A 238 -3.20 15.62 -1.64
C VAL A 238 -2.81 15.21 -0.21
N SER A 239 -2.46 13.94 -0.01
CA SER A 239 -2.07 13.42 1.29
C SER A 239 -0.77 14.04 1.80
N MET A 240 0.23 14.23 0.92
CA MET A 240 1.49 14.90 1.23
C MET A 240 1.28 16.33 1.75
N ARG A 241 0.37 17.10 1.13
CA ARG A 241 0.06 18.47 1.57
C ARG A 241 -0.55 18.49 2.97
N ALA A 242 -1.43 17.54 3.28
CA ALA A 242 -2.08 17.43 4.58
C ALA A 242 -1.15 16.89 5.69
N ALA A 243 -0.23 15.99 5.35
CA ALA A 243 0.71 15.42 6.31
C ALA A 243 1.65 16.48 6.91
N HIS A 244 2.03 16.34 8.17
CA HIS A 244 2.99 17.24 8.82
C HIS A 244 4.43 16.93 8.43
N ARG A 245 4.73 15.65 8.17
CA ARG A 245 6.07 15.15 7.85
C ARG A 245 6.04 13.98 6.88
N VAL A 246 7.21 13.65 6.35
CA VAL A 246 7.46 12.56 5.42
C VAL A 246 8.52 11.64 6.00
N LEU A 247 8.21 10.36 6.07
CA LEU A 247 9.17 9.32 6.38
C LEU A 247 9.47 8.53 5.11
N VAL A 248 10.73 8.36 4.79
CA VAL A 248 11.19 7.53 3.67
C VAL A 248 11.80 6.28 4.25
N LEU A 249 11.06 5.17 4.13
CA LEU A 249 11.50 3.88 4.61
C LEU A 249 12.36 3.21 3.56
N THR A 250 13.51 2.73 4.00
CA THR A 250 14.45 2.06 3.13
C THR A 250 15.12 0.92 3.88
N ASP A 251 15.52 -0.11 3.14
CA ASP A 251 16.24 -1.25 3.68
C ASP A 251 17.74 -1.17 3.34
N ASN A 252 18.46 -2.26 3.63
CA ASN A 252 19.89 -2.41 3.34
C ASN A 252 20.25 -2.30 1.84
N SER A 253 19.28 -2.45 0.93
CA SER A 253 19.51 -2.31 -0.50
C SER A 253 19.46 -0.85 -0.94
N ALA A 254 18.77 -0.01 -0.16
CA ALA A 254 18.40 1.35 -0.52
C ALA A 254 17.76 1.49 -1.92
N GLU A 255 17.01 0.48 -2.38
CA GLU A 255 16.29 0.55 -3.66
C GLU A 255 15.21 1.63 -3.67
N THR A 256 14.60 1.94 -2.50
CA THR A 256 13.59 3.00 -2.37
C THR A 256 14.02 4.31 -3.03
N LEU A 257 15.28 4.72 -2.81
CA LEU A 257 15.83 5.97 -3.34
C LEU A 257 15.99 5.99 -4.86
N GLU A 258 15.90 4.84 -5.53
CA GLU A 258 15.99 4.73 -6.98
C GLU A 258 14.61 4.71 -7.66
N ARG A 259 13.52 4.78 -6.90
CA ARG A 259 12.15 4.72 -7.44
C ARG A 259 11.69 6.11 -7.87
N CYS A 260 11.20 6.23 -9.10
CA CYS A 260 10.76 7.51 -9.65
C CYS A 260 9.64 8.17 -8.82
N TRP A 261 8.72 7.38 -8.28
CA TRP A 261 7.67 7.86 -7.36
C TRP A 261 8.22 8.41 -6.04
N VAL A 262 9.23 7.76 -5.45
CA VAL A 262 9.88 8.23 -4.22
C VAL A 262 10.60 9.56 -4.47
N VAL A 263 11.26 9.69 -5.63
CA VAL A 263 11.91 10.94 -6.03
C VAL A 263 10.90 12.07 -6.28
N PHE A 264 9.75 11.77 -6.89
CA PHE A 264 8.64 12.71 -6.98
C PHE A 264 8.17 13.17 -5.59
N GLU A 265 7.98 12.22 -4.67
CA GLU A 265 7.56 12.51 -3.29
C GLU A 265 8.59 13.36 -2.55
N ALA A 266 9.89 13.12 -2.75
CA ALA A 266 10.98 13.94 -2.22
C ALA A 266 10.94 15.37 -2.77
N ALA A 267 10.79 15.52 -4.09
CA ALA A 267 10.68 16.82 -4.75
C ALA A 267 9.46 17.61 -4.24
N LEU A 268 8.33 16.92 -4.06
CA LEU A 268 7.11 17.53 -3.52
C LEU A 268 7.25 17.88 -2.04
N ALA A 269 7.89 17.04 -1.23
CA ALA A 269 8.18 17.32 0.17
C ALA A 269 9.08 18.56 0.34
N HIS A 270 10.10 18.69 -0.51
CA HIS A 270 10.97 19.86 -0.57
C HIS A 270 10.20 21.13 -0.94
N GLU A 271 9.40 21.09 -2.00
CA GLU A 271 8.54 22.21 -2.43
C GLU A 271 7.61 22.68 -1.30
N LEU A 272 6.99 21.71 -0.59
CA LEU A 272 6.06 21.95 0.50
C LEU A 272 6.74 22.20 1.85
N ARG A 273 8.08 22.21 1.91
CA ARG A 273 8.89 22.39 3.12
C ARG A 273 8.48 21.45 4.27
N LYS A 274 8.23 20.19 3.94
CA LYS A 274 7.92 19.16 4.93
C LYS A 274 9.17 18.75 5.69
N ASP A 275 9.01 18.36 6.95
CA ASP A 275 10.03 17.59 7.66
C ASP A 275 10.17 16.24 6.94
N TYR A 276 11.39 15.90 6.55
CA TYR A 276 11.71 14.77 5.68
C TYR A 276 12.81 13.94 6.32
N ASN A 277 12.51 12.70 6.69
CA ASN A 277 13.46 11.83 7.36
C ASN A 277 13.56 10.49 6.62
N ILE A 278 14.79 10.07 6.33
CA ILE A 278 15.08 8.71 5.85
C ILE A 278 15.22 7.81 7.08
N CYS A 279 14.63 6.63 7.05
CA CYS A 279 14.64 5.71 8.18
C CYS A 279 15.02 4.29 7.74
N LEU A 280 15.75 3.60 8.61
CA LEU A 280 16.20 2.22 8.40
C LEU A 280 15.56 1.28 9.43
N PRO A 281 15.57 -0.05 9.18
CA PRO A 281 15.14 -1.04 10.19
C PRO A 281 15.94 -0.92 11.48
N ASP A 282 17.25 -0.75 11.35
CA ASP A 282 18.19 -0.48 12.42
C ASP A 282 18.97 0.81 12.15
N ASP A 283 18.65 1.89 12.87
CA ASP A 283 19.35 3.17 12.74
C ASP A 283 20.80 3.10 13.25
N GLY A 284 21.16 2.05 14.00
CA GLY A 284 22.52 1.77 14.46
C GLY A 284 23.41 1.12 13.40
N ASP A 285 22.84 0.68 12.27
CA ASP A 285 23.59 0.00 11.22
C ASP A 285 24.36 1.01 10.35
N ALA A 286 25.62 1.24 10.72
CA ALA A 286 26.52 2.12 10.00
C ALA A 286 26.81 1.66 8.56
N GLU A 287 26.75 0.35 8.27
CA GLU A 287 26.96 -0.16 6.91
C GLU A 287 25.77 0.21 6.01
N CYS A 288 24.55 0.02 6.51
CA CYS A 288 23.35 0.45 5.81
C CYS A 288 23.35 1.96 5.56
N TRP A 289 23.71 2.77 6.56
CA TRP A 289 23.84 4.23 6.36
C TRP A 289 24.91 4.60 5.32
N ASN A 290 26.03 3.87 5.26
CA ASN A 290 27.03 4.07 4.20
C ASN A 290 26.49 3.70 2.80
N ILE A 291 25.62 2.70 2.70
CA ILE A 291 24.94 2.37 1.44
C ILE A 291 23.99 3.51 1.04
N VAL A 292 23.14 3.97 1.96
CA VAL A 292 22.23 5.10 1.76
C VAL A 292 23.00 6.35 1.32
N GLY A 293 24.07 6.72 2.04
CA GLY A 293 24.90 7.88 1.71
C GLY A 293 25.50 7.80 0.30
N ARG A 294 26.12 6.66 -0.05
CA ARG A 294 26.67 6.45 -1.41
C ARG A 294 25.61 6.49 -2.51
N LYS A 295 24.37 6.08 -2.21
CA LYS A 295 23.27 6.20 -3.17
C LYS A 295 22.84 7.64 -3.33
N LEU A 296 22.62 8.37 -2.24
CA LEU A 296 22.26 9.79 -2.26
C LEU A 296 23.29 10.62 -3.04
N GLU A 297 24.58 10.38 -2.83
CA GLU A 297 25.67 11.03 -3.59
C GLU A 297 25.61 10.79 -5.11
N ARG A 298 24.90 9.75 -5.55
CA ARG A 298 24.82 9.29 -6.94
C ARG A 298 23.39 9.28 -7.48
N VAL A 299 22.42 9.79 -6.72
CA VAL A 299 21.03 9.83 -7.19
C VAL A 299 20.98 10.67 -8.46
N ASP A 300 20.48 10.04 -9.51
CA ASP A 300 20.11 10.72 -10.74
C ASP A 300 18.63 10.45 -10.99
N VAL A 301 17.83 11.49 -10.79
CA VAL A 301 16.38 11.49 -11.01
C VAL A 301 16.00 10.90 -12.38
N GLU A 302 16.80 11.15 -13.43
CA GLU A 302 16.51 10.63 -14.78
C GLU A 302 16.77 9.12 -14.91
N ALA A 303 17.71 8.60 -14.11
CA ALA A 303 18.06 7.18 -14.05
C ALA A 303 17.10 6.36 -13.15
N CYS A 304 16.24 7.02 -12.37
CA CYS A 304 15.28 6.33 -11.50
C CYS A 304 14.35 5.37 -12.25
N LYS A 305 14.01 4.28 -11.59
CA LYS A 305 13.21 3.17 -12.11
C LYS A 305 11.71 3.46 -11.94
N ALA A 306 10.93 3.08 -12.93
CA ALA A 306 9.48 3.06 -12.85
C ALA A 306 8.94 1.81 -13.55
N THR A 307 7.89 1.22 -13.00
CA THR A 307 7.18 0.11 -13.66
C THR A 307 6.37 0.60 -14.85
N ASN A 308 5.92 1.86 -14.81
CA ASN A 308 5.17 2.52 -15.87
C ASN A 308 5.99 3.69 -16.43
N GLU A 309 6.38 3.59 -17.69
CA GLU A 309 7.20 4.59 -18.36
C GLU A 309 6.46 5.92 -18.55
N LYS A 310 5.13 5.89 -18.71
CA LYS A 310 4.33 7.12 -18.80
C LYS A 310 4.41 7.92 -17.50
N ASP A 311 4.27 7.24 -16.35
CA ASP A 311 4.37 7.87 -15.03
C ASP A 311 5.76 8.51 -14.85
N LYS A 312 6.82 7.80 -15.26
CA LYS A 312 8.19 8.33 -15.26
C LYS A 312 8.28 9.63 -16.07
N GLN A 313 7.77 9.64 -17.28
CA GLN A 313 7.81 10.83 -18.14
C GLN A 313 7.06 12.02 -17.53
N GLU A 314 5.88 11.78 -16.95
CA GLU A 314 5.08 12.81 -16.29
C GLU A 314 5.77 13.35 -15.03
N ILE A 315 6.37 12.48 -14.22
CA ILE A 315 7.15 12.86 -13.03
C ILE A 315 8.38 13.69 -13.41
N LEU A 316 9.16 13.25 -14.39
CA LEU A 316 10.31 14.01 -14.86
C LEU A 316 9.89 15.37 -15.44
N ALA A 317 8.79 15.42 -16.18
CA ALA A 317 8.24 16.68 -16.67
C ALA A 317 7.79 17.60 -15.53
N TYR A 318 7.21 17.05 -14.46
CA TYR A 318 6.85 17.80 -13.26
C TYR A 318 8.09 18.40 -12.58
N ILE A 319 9.09 17.58 -12.27
CA ILE A 319 10.32 18.02 -11.58
C ILE A 319 11.07 19.08 -12.39
N ARG A 320 11.16 18.93 -13.72
CA ARG A 320 11.81 19.94 -14.59
C ARG A 320 11.15 21.32 -14.54
N ARG A 321 9.87 21.42 -14.17
CA ARG A 321 9.15 22.69 -14.04
C ARG A 321 9.35 23.36 -12.68
N GLN A 322 9.86 22.64 -11.67
CA GLN A 322 10.12 23.20 -10.36
C GLN A 322 11.36 24.11 -10.37
N THR A 323 11.45 25.02 -9.40
CA THR A 323 12.60 25.92 -9.23
C THR A 323 13.89 25.10 -9.09
N GLY A 324 14.85 25.34 -9.98
CA GLY A 324 16.14 24.62 -10.00
C GLY A 324 16.13 23.29 -10.78
N GLY A 325 14.95 22.74 -11.07
CA GLY A 325 14.77 21.53 -11.87
C GLY A 325 15.49 20.29 -11.31
N ILE A 326 15.75 19.33 -12.18
CA ILE A 326 16.44 18.07 -11.83
C ILE A 326 17.83 18.32 -11.22
N SER A 327 18.57 19.30 -11.74
CA SER A 327 19.92 19.60 -11.28
C SER A 327 19.98 20.14 -9.86
N GLU A 328 18.94 20.83 -9.39
CA GLU A 328 18.87 21.26 -7.99
C GLU A 328 18.51 20.11 -7.07
N LEU A 329 17.53 19.29 -7.46
CA LEU A 329 17.12 18.14 -6.66
C LEU A 329 18.24 17.11 -6.49
N ASN A 330 19.10 16.91 -7.50
CA ASN A 330 20.28 16.05 -7.38
C ASN A 330 21.38 16.66 -6.46
N ARG A 331 21.29 17.94 -6.08
CA ARG A 331 22.27 18.63 -5.21
C ARG A 331 21.80 18.84 -3.77
N SER A 332 20.49 18.84 -3.55
CA SER A 332 19.83 19.12 -2.25
C SER A 332 19.82 17.91 -1.33
#